data_AF-A0A1V5ISR1-F1
#
_entry.id   AF-A0A1V5ISR1-F1
#
_cell.length_a   1.000
_cell.length_b   1.000
_cell.length_c   1.000
_cell.angle_alpha   90.00
_cell.angle_beta   90.00
_cell.angle_gamma   90.00
#
_symmetry.space_group_name_H-M   'P 1'
#
loop_
_entity.id
_entity.type
_entity.pdbx_description
1 polymer ?
#
loop_
_entity_poly.entity_id
_entity_poly.type
_entity_poly.pdbx_seq_one_letter_code
_entity_poly.pdbx_strand_id
1 'polypeptide(L)'
;MPNGSFEIDTDADGVPDNWTLNLYAGGSAAFDTTTPAHGAKAYKFTRASGAGNGGGYLESGYMECSPIGAYVIGFSIKSSAAGIKNIVKIRYFDKDKVYISDQDVYSSTSNPTSWARYQYSMTIPATAMYYKARLIGGYTDTDVAGDTTYDDVAISNKIVNQSMLKTATGQVGGATGHYTTPGGEYAFMPAFSNGVAGATLNASFLSNSSGLAGGSWYSMLYLGSDSNDLAAQCRYITSSGTEFWIFVLYDKQYHQIMASYAAPDHPCYGNGGDANAVPHPFPDYYDKPLPENFEIILLDMVTTNELRRRAEIERRLIPRVLIDYDVDMSEEVDFIPRDIDGHRLLMHKPTCYSHRRLVLKQ
;
A
#
# COMPACT_ATOMS: atom_id res chain seq x y z
N MET A 1 18.92 10.75 -0.97
CA MET A 1 20.21 11.08 -1.59
C MET A 1 20.42 12.59 -1.48
N PRO A 2 21.57 13.08 -0.99
CA PRO A 2 21.85 14.51 -0.94
C PRO A 2 21.90 15.12 -2.34
N ASN A 3 21.16 16.21 -2.56
CA ASN A 3 21.21 17.05 -3.77
C ASN A 3 21.22 16.25 -5.10
N GLY A 4 20.38 15.20 -5.19
CA GLY A 4 20.34 14.33 -6.37
C GLY A 4 19.64 14.91 -7.59
N SER A 5 18.92 16.03 -7.41
CA SER A 5 18.40 16.87 -8.48
C SER A 5 19.31 18.05 -8.84
N PHE A 6 20.51 18.14 -8.25
CA PHE A 6 21.55 19.09 -8.63
C PHE A 6 21.19 20.60 -8.52
N GLU A 7 20.23 20.95 -7.68
CA GLU A 7 19.73 22.32 -7.56
C GLU A 7 20.63 23.22 -6.70
N ILE A 8 21.40 22.61 -5.80
CA ILE A 8 22.21 23.32 -4.81
C ILE A 8 23.68 23.34 -5.26
N ASP A 9 24.24 24.54 -5.36
CA ASP A 9 25.65 24.84 -5.61
C ASP A 9 25.94 26.12 -4.82
N THR A 10 26.28 25.95 -3.55
CA THR A 10 26.30 27.07 -2.58
C THR A 10 27.56 27.91 -2.73
N ASP A 11 28.68 27.29 -3.10
CA ASP A 11 29.96 27.97 -3.30
C ASP A 11 30.21 28.40 -4.76
N ALA A 12 29.28 28.09 -5.66
CA ALA A 12 29.29 28.47 -7.08
C ALA A 12 30.50 27.91 -7.83
N ASP A 13 30.96 26.71 -7.45
CA ASP A 13 32.13 26.06 -8.05
C ASP A 13 31.79 25.28 -9.33
N GLY A 14 30.50 25.21 -9.70
CA GLY A 14 30.03 24.48 -10.88
C GLY A 14 29.84 22.97 -10.64
N VAL A 15 29.88 22.53 -9.38
CA VAL A 15 29.65 21.16 -8.94
C VAL A 15 28.48 21.16 -7.95
N PRO A 16 27.54 20.21 -8.03
CA PRO A 16 26.45 20.17 -7.06
C PRO A 16 26.97 19.87 -5.65
N ASP A 17 26.49 20.59 -4.64
CA ASP A 17 26.85 20.37 -3.23
C ASP A 17 26.72 18.89 -2.85
N ASN A 18 27.71 18.36 -2.12
CA ASN A 18 27.85 16.94 -1.73
C ASN A 18 28.19 15.97 -2.86
N TRP A 19 28.64 16.48 -4.00
CA TRP A 19 29.20 15.69 -5.08
C TRP A 19 30.65 16.10 -5.38
N THR A 20 31.39 15.19 -5.99
CA THR A 20 32.76 15.44 -6.46
C THR A 20 32.83 15.14 -7.96
N LEU A 21 33.29 16.12 -8.74
CA LEU A 21 33.51 15.98 -10.17
C LEU A 21 34.91 15.43 -10.48
N ASN A 22 34.97 14.48 -11.40
CA ASN A 22 36.22 14.06 -12.04
C ASN A 22 35.99 13.97 -13.55
N LEU A 23 36.91 14.52 -14.33
CA LEU A 23 36.84 14.48 -15.80
C LEU A 23 37.81 13.43 -16.34
N TYR A 24 37.38 12.74 -17.40
CA TYR A 24 38.30 11.93 -18.20
C TYR A 24 39.03 12.81 -19.23
N ALA A 25 40.03 12.25 -19.90
CA ALA A 25 40.68 12.92 -21.02
C ALA A 25 39.64 13.32 -22.08
N GLY A 26 39.73 14.55 -22.59
CA GLY A 26 38.78 15.08 -23.58
C GLY A 26 37.38 15.37 -23.05
N GLY A 27 37.19 15.32 -21.73
CA GLY A 27 35.91 15.52 -21.08
C GLY A 27 35.69 16.93 -20.53
N SER A 28 34.44 17.38 -20.52
CA SER A 28 34.00 18.55 -19.77
C SER A 28 32.65 18.29 -19.10
N ALA A 29 32.30 19.10 -18.10
CA ALA A 29 31.02 19.01 -17.42
C ALA A 29 30.51 20.40 -17.00
N ALA A 30 29.19 20.56 -16.94
CA ALA A 30 28.53 21.78 -16.50
C ALA A 30 27.05 21.50 -16.16
N PHE A 31 26.41 22.44 -15.45
CA PHE A 31 24.95 22.45 -15.33
C PHE A 31 24.28 22.68 -16.69
N ASP A 32 23.21 21.92 -16.97
CA ASP A 32 22.26 22.15 -18.05
C ASP A 32 21.00 22.80 -17.46
N THR A 33 20.80 24.09 -17.75
CA THR A 33 19.63 24.87 -17.32
C THR A 33 18.56 24.98 -18.41
N THR A 34 18.77 24.34 -19.57
CA THR A 34 17.89 24.52 -20.74
C THR A 34 16.75 23.53 -20.76
N THR A 35 17.05 22.28 -20.42
CA THR A 35 16.11 21.17 -20.50
C THR A 35 16.32 20.19 -19.33
N PRO A 36 16.23 20.65 -18.07
CA PRO A 36 16.26 19.76 -16.90
C PRO A 36 15.03 18.83 -16.87
N ALA A 37 15.17 17.66 -16.25
CA ALA A 37 14.04 16.75 -16.02
C ALA A 37 13.33 17.04 -14.68
N HIS A 38 14.04 17.65 -13.74
CA HIS A 38 13.54 17.99 -12.41
C HIS A 38 14.15 19.31 -11.94
N GLY A 39 13.32 20.23 -11.46
CA GLY A 39 13.79 21.53 -10.98
C GLY A 39 14.32 22.44 -12.09
N ALA A 40 15.35 23.23 -11.78
CA ALA A 40 15.91 24.26 -12.65
C ALA A 40 17.23 23.85 -13.32
N LYS A 41 17.90 22.80 -12.83
CA LYS A 41 19.23 22.39 -13.31
C LYS A 41 19.33 20.87 -13.42
N ALA A 42 20.01 20.41 -14.46
CA ALA A 42 20.51 19.05 -14.57
C ALA A 42 22.04 19.06 -14.70
N TYR A 43 22.71 17.91 -14.58
CA TYR A 43 24.17 17.86 -14.72
C TYR A 43 24.60 17.16 -16.01
N LYS A 44 25.41 17.84 -16.82
CA LYS A 44 25.80 17.39 -18.16
C LYS A 44 27.29 17.11 -18.24
N PHE A 45 27.63 15.98 -18.85
CA PHE A 45 28.97 15.64 -19.31
C PHE A 45 29.04 15.70 -20.82
N THR A 46 30.11 16.29 -21.34
CA THR A 46 30.44 16.31 -22.77
C THR A 46 31.69 15.47 -22.99
N ARG A 47 31.56 14.47 -23.87
CA ARG A 47 32.66 13.63 -24.35
C ARG A 47 33.10 14.10 -25.73
N ALA A 48 34.36 14.53 -25.85
CA ALA A 48 34.96 14.78 -27.17
C ALA A 48 35.25 13.47 -27.92
N SER A 49 35.40 13.57 -29.25
CA SER A 49 35.87 12.44 -30.07
C SER A 49 37.32 12.08 -29.75
N GLY A 50 37.70 10.82 -29.95
CA GLY A 50 39.04 10.30 -29.75
C GLY A 50 39.05 9.02 -28.91
N ALA A 51 39.89 8.06 -29.31
CA ALA A 51 40.11 6.83 -28.56
C ALA A 51 40.63 7.13 -27.15
N GLY A 52 40.03 6.52 -26.13
CA GLY A 52 40.38 6.74 -24.73
C GLY A 52 39.81 8.03 -24.11
N ASN A 53 39.18 8.90 -24.90
CA ASN A 53 38.47 10.06 -24.35
C ASN A 53 37.18 9.63 -23.66
N GLY A 54 36.74 10.42 -22.69
CA GLY A 54 35.47 10.25 -21.98
C GLY A 54 34.90 11.61 -21.59
N GLY A 55 33.70 11.64 -21.01
CA GLY A 55 33.13 12.86 -20.42
C GLY A 55 33.62 13.04 -18.99
N GLY A 56 33.19 12.16 -18.09
CA GLY A 56 33.63 12.19 -16.70
C GLY A 56 32.65 11.49 -15.78
N TYR A 57 32.76 11.78 -14.48
CA TYR A 57 31.80 11.32 -13.50
C TYR A 57 31.59 12.27 -12.32
N LEU A 58 30.39 12.22 -11.77
CA LEU A 58 30.04 12.78 -10.48
C LEU A 58 29.98 11.63 -9.46
N GLU A 59 30.63 11.79 -8.31
CA GLU A 59 30.53 10.86 -7.19
C GLU A 59 29.89 11.55 -5.97
N SER A 60 28.88 10.92 -5.39
CA SER A 60 28.20 11.47 -4.22
C SER A 60 29.05 11.35 -2.94
N GLY A 61 28.66 12.11 -1.91
CA GLY A 61 29.04 11.83 -0.53
C GLY A 61 28.60 10.44 -0.06
N TYR A 62 29.16 10.01 1.07
CA TYR A 62 28.78 8.74 1.71
C TYR A 62 27.33 8.77 2.18
N MET A 63 26.61 7.69 1.94
CA MET A 63 25.28 7.42 2.46
C MET A 63 25.28 6.09 3.20
N GLU A 64 24.53 6.00 4.28
CA GLU A 64 24.45 4.80 5.11
C GLU A 64 23.64 3.70 4.42
N CYS A 65 24.07 2.45 4.60
CA CYS A 65 23.29 1.28 4.27
C CYS A 65 23.41 0.16 5.31
N SER A 66 22.58 -0.85 5.10
CA SER A 66 22.62 -2.09 5.85
C SER A 66 22.65 -3.27 4.88
N PRO A 67 23.45 -4.32 5.15
CA PRO A 67 23.49 -5.51 4.30
C PRO A 67 22.17 -6.29 4.28
N ILE A 68 21.25 -6.02 5.22
CA ILE A 68 19.90 -6.59 5.25
C ILE A 68 18.84 -5.63 4.69
N GLY A 69 19.22 -4.41 4.31
CA GLY A 69 18.29 -3.44 3.76
C GLY A 69 18.07 -3.66 2.26
N ALA A 70 16.87 -3.33 1.79
CA ALA A 70 16.53 -3.38 0.38
C ALA A 70 16.51 -1.96 -0.19
N TYR A 71 17.36 -1.71 -1.19
CA TYR A 71 17.59 -0.37 -1.73
C TYR A 71 17.36 -0.36 -3.24
N VAL A 72 16.81 0.74 -3.72
CA VAL A 72 16.54 0.98 -5.13
C VAL A 72 17.04 2.37 -5.49
N ILE A 73 17.79 2.47 -6.58
CA ILE A 73 18.21 3.73 -7.18
C ILE A 73 17.32 4.04 -8.37
N GLY A 74 16.83 5.27 -8.42
CA GLY A 74 16.17 5.90 -9.56
C GLY A 74 17.01 7.06 -10.09
N PHE A 75 17.05 7.23 -11.40
CA PHE A 75 17.71 8.36 -12.05
C PHE A 75 17.08 8.64 -13.43
N SER A 76 17.12 9.90 -13.84
CA SER A 76 16.77 10.32 -15.19
C SER A 76 18.04 10.54 -16.01
N ILE A 77 18.04 10.08 -17.26
CA ILE A 77 19.17 10.22 -18.19
C ILE A 77 18.66 10.59 -19.59
N LYS A 78 19.44 11.40 -20.31
CA LYS A 78 19.35 11.59 -21.76
C LYS A 78 20.76 11.69 -22.35
N SER A 79 20.92 11.31 -23.61
CA SER A 79 22.18 11.46 -24.35
C SER A 79 21.94 12.08 -25.73
N SER A 80 22.87 12.89 -26.23
CA SER A 80 22.75 13.41 -27.60
C SER A 80 23.02 12.35 -28.67
N ALA A 81 23.76 11.29 -28.31
CA ALA A 81 23.97 10.11 -29.14
C ALA A 81 23.77 8.83 -28.31
N ALA A 82 22.92 7.92 -28.80
CA ALA A 82 22.57 6.69 -28.08
C ALA A 82 23.79 5.81 -27.79
N GLY A 83 24.80 5.83 -28.66
CA GLY A 83 26.00 5.00 -28.61
C GLY A 83 27.03 5.37 -27.53
N ILE A 84 26.87 6.49 -26.83
CA ILE A 84 27.79 6.92 -25.77
C ILE A 84 27.74 5.90 -24.62
N LYS A 85 28.88 5.33 -24.20
CA LYS A 85 28.87 4.43 -23.03
C LYS A 85 28.58 5.22 -21.76
N ASN A 86 27.48 4.91 -21.08
CA ASN A 86 27.13 5.51 -19.79
C ASN A 86 27.01 4.44 -18.71
N ILE A 87 27.40 4.80 -17.48
CA ILE A 87 27.38 3.87 -16.33
C ILE A 87 26.82 4.60 -15.11
N VAL A 88 25.85 3.98 -14.45
CA VAL A 88 25.47 4.34 -13.07
C VAL A 88 25.98 3.22 -12.17
N LYS A 89 26.92 3.57 -11.29
CA LYS A 89 27.66 2.64 -10.45
C LYS A 89 27.41 2.97 -8.98
N ILE A 90 27.19 1.94 -8.18
CA ILE A 90 27.20 2.04 -6.72
C ILE A 90 28.52 1.48 -6.22
N ARG A 91 29.19 2.22 -5.34
CA ARG A 91 30.42 1.82 -4.68
C ARG A 91 30.12 1.55 -3.22
N TYR A 92 30.52 0.40 -2.72
CA TYR A 92 30.23 -0.04 -1.35
C TYR A 92 31.46 0.05 -0.46
N PHE A 93 31.23 0.41 0.80
CA PHE A 93 32.26 0.63 1.79
C PHE A 93 31.87 0.04 3.13
N ASP A 94 32.86 -0.40 3.91
CA ASP A 94 32.66 -0.91 5.27
C ASP A 94 32.38 0.21 6.27
N LYS A 95 32.24 -0.15 7.56
CA LYS A 95 32.00 0.81 8.66
C LYS A 95 33.08 1.89 8.81
N ASP A 96 34.31 1.58 8.37
CA ASP A 96 35.47 2.46 8.44
C ASP A 96 35.65 3.24 7.13
N LYS A 97 34.65 3.16 6.22
CA LYS A 97 34.63 3.78 4.89
C LYS A 97 35.73 3.26 3.96
N VAL A 98 36.21 2.04 4.18
CA VAL A 98 37.13 1.33 3.29
C VAL A 98 36.35 0.68 2.16
N TYR A 99 36.85 0.79 0.94
CA TYR A 99 36.22 0.23 -0.25
C TYR A 99 36.08 -1.29 -0.18
N ILE A 100 34.91 -1.80 -0.54
CA ILE A 100 34.60 -3.24 -0.63
C ILE A 100 34.47 -3.68 -2.09
N SER A 101 33.49 -3.13 -2.81
CA SER A 101 33.15 -3.55 -4.17
C SER A 101 32.32 -2.50 -4.92
N ASP A 102 32.13 -2.72 -6.21
CA ASP A 102 31.23 -1.95 -7.07
C ASP A 102 30.05 -2.81 -7.53
N GLN A 103 28.94 -2.15 -7.87
CA GLN A 103 27.86 -2.69 -8.69
C GLN A 103 27.49 -1.68 -9.76
N ASP A 104 27.54 -2.09 -11.03
CA ASP A 104 27.02 -1.28 -12.13
C ASP A 104 25.53 -1.58 -12.28
N VAL A 105 24.67 -0.69 -11.77
CA VAL A 105 23.21 -0.82 -11.84
C VAL A 105 22.68 -0.45 -13.23
N TYR A 106 23.44 0.35 -13.98
CA TYR A 106 23.20 0.68 -15.38
C TYR A 106 24.53 0.74 -16.11
N SER A 107 24.61 0.13 -17.28
CA SER A 107 25.80 0.15 -18.13
C SER A 107 25.38 -0.06 -19.58
N SER A 108 25.26 1.02 -20.36
CA SER A 108 24.60 0.97 -21.69
C SER A 108 25.34 1.76 -22.76
N THR A 109 25.31 1.23 -23.98
CA THR A 109 25.65 1.93 -25.24
C THR A 109 24.40 2.12 -26.10
N SER A 110 23.22 2.03 -25.50
CA SER A 110 21.91 2.22 -26.13
C SER A 110 21.09 3.11 -25.22
N ASN A 111 21.46 4.40 -25.21
CA ASN A 111 20.95 5.40 -24.30
C ASN A 111 19.78 6.16 -24.93
N PRO A 112 18.81 6.62 -24.13
CA PRO A 112 17.69 7.39 -24.64
C PRO A 112 18.15 8.78 -25.11
N THR A 113 17.61 9.26 -26.23
CA THR A 113 17.89 10.60 -26.76
C THR A 113 16.89 11.66 -26.32
N SER A 114 15.86 11.24 -25.60
CA SER A 114 14.98 12.07 -24.77
C SER A 114 15.12 11.66 -23.31
N TRP A 115 14.61 12.46 -22.37
CA TRP A 115 14.62 12.08 -20.96
C TRP A 115 13.87 10.76 -20.75
N ALA A 116 14.55 9.79 -20.15
CA ALA A 116 13.93 8.60 -19.61
C ALA A 116 14.39 8.38 -18.17
N ARG A 117 13.47 7.91 -17.34
CA ARG A 117 13.73 7.53 -15.95
C ARG A 117 13.92 6.03 -15.86
N TYR A 118 15.00 5.62 -15.20
CA TYR A 118 15.27 4.23 -14.89
C TYR A 118 15.27 4.00 -13.38
N GLN A 119 14.98 2.76 -13.00
CA GLN A 119 14.97 2.33 -11.61
C GLN A 119 15.55 0.92 -11.50
N TYR A 120 16.54 0.74 -10.63
CA TYR A 120 17.25 -0.53 -10.47
C TYR A 120 17.46 -0.89 -9.00
N SER A 121 17.40 -2.19 -8.70
CA SER A 121 17.68 -2.70 -7.37
C SER A 121 19.19 -2.72 -7.10
N MET A 122 19.56 -2.34 -5.88
CA MET A 122 20.92 -2.40 -5.38
C MET A 122 21.12 -3.71 -4.61
N THR A 123 22.22 -4.40 -4.87
CA THR A 123 22.61 -5.61 -4.14
C THR A 123 23.69 -5.23 -3.15
N ILE A 124 23.33 -5.07 -1.88
CA ILE A 124 24.25 -4.63 -0.83
C ILE A 124 25.18 -5.79 -0.44
N PRO A 125 26.51 -5.66 -0.58
CA PRO A 125 27.45 -6.70 -0.18
C PRO A 125 27.42 -6.95 1.33
N ALA A 126 27.81 -8.15 1.74
CA ALA A 126 28.07 -8.44 3.15
C ALA A 126 29.10 -7.44 3.69
N THR A 127 28.90 -6.95 4.92
CA THR A 127 29.74 -5.97 5.63
C THR A 127 29.67 -4.51 5.14
N ALA A 128 28.96 -4.21 4.05
CA ALA A 128 28.79 -2.82 3.61
C ALA A 128 27.90 -2.03 4.59
N MET A 129 28.41 -0.89 5.06
CA MET A 129 27.71 0.04 5.94
C MET A 129 27.53 1.42 5.31
N TYR A 130 28.28 1.71 4.25
CA TYR A 130 28.12 2.91 3.44
C TYR A 130 28.15 2.58 1.95
N TYR A 131 27.51 3.42 1.15
CA TYR A 131 27.68 3.46 -0.29
C TYR A 131 27.86 4.89 -0.81
N LYS A 132 28.34 4.99 -2.04
CA LYS A 132 28.31 6.18 -2.87
C LYS A 132 27.72 5.84 -4.23
N ALA A 133 27.01 6.78 -4.83
CA ALA A 133 26.61 6.69 -6.23
C ALA A 133 27.63 7.41 -7.11
N ARG A 134 27.92 6.82 -8.26
CA ARG A 134 28.78 7.40 -9.29
C ARG A 134 28.04 7.39 -10.63
N LEU A 135 27.87 8.58 -11.20
CA LEU A 135 27.22 8.80 -12.49
C LEU A 135 28.30 9.08 -13.52
N ILE A 136 28.46 8.20 -14.50
CA ILE A 136 29.49 8.28 -15.53
C ILE A 136 28.83 8.61 -16.87
N GLY A 137 29.02 9.84 -17.34
CA GLY A 137 28.62 10.27 -18.68
C GLY A 137 29.79 10.14 -19.65
N GLY A 138 29.70 9.21 -20.60
CA GLY A 138 30.77 8.95 -21.58
C GLY A 138 32.00 8.26 -20.98
N TYR A 139 31.94 6.94 -20.82
CA TYR A 139 33.08 6.11 -20.44
C TYR A 139 34.10 5.97 -21.59
N THR A 140 35.33 5.57 -21.25
CA THR A 140 36.50 5.72 -22.12
C THR A 140 36.69 4.60 -23.15
N ASP A 141 35.85 3.57 -23.12
CA ASP A 141 35.99 2.34 -23.92
C ASP A 141 35.21 2.37 -25.26
N THR A 142 34.42 3.42 -25.51
CA THR A 142 33.72 3.65 -26.79
C THR A 142 34.10 4.99 -27.38
N ASP A 143 34.33 5.07 -28.69
CA ASP A 143 34.60 6.35 -29.37
C ASP A 143 33.35 6.96 -30.05
N VAL A 144 32.39 7.37 -29.22
CA VAL A 144 31.19 8.12 -29.63
C VAL A 144 31.16 9.48 -28.94
N ALA A 145 31.33 10.57 -29.68
CA ALA A 145 31.27 11.92 -29.12
C ALA A 145 29.83 12.35 -28.82
N GLY A 146 29.67 13.22 -27.83
CA GLY A 146 28.38 13.85 -27.51
C GLY A 146 28.19 14.09 -26.02
N ASP A 147 26.96 14.41 -25.67
CA ASP A 147 26.56 14.84 -24.33
C ASP A 147 25.75 13.74 -23.64
N THR A 148 25.94 13.59 -22.34
CA THR A 148 25.04 12.83 -21.47
C THR A 148 24.67 13.69 -20.28
N THR A 149 23.37 13.80 -20.01
CA THR A 149 22.83 14.58 -18.90
C THR A 149 22.11 13.65 -17.93
N TYR A 150 22.36 13.86 -16.64
CA TYR A 150 21.67 13.19 -15.54
C TYR A 150 20.82 14.19 -14.74
N ASP A 151 19.74 13.69 -14.15
CA ASP A 151 18.87 14.44 -13.25
C ASP A 151 18.05 13.50 -12.36
N ASP A 152 17.35 14.04 -11.35
CA ASP A 152 16.40 13.35 -10.47
C ASP A 152 16.97 12.03 -9.91
N VAL A 153 18.19 12.08 -9.37
CA VAL A 153 18.84 10.91 -8.79
C VAL A 153 18.36 10.70 -7.37
N ALA A 154 17.68 9.59 -7.13
CA ALA A 154 17.11 9.26 -5.84
C ALA A 154 17.46 7.83 -5.45
N ILE A 155 17.66 7.61 -4.15
CA ILE A 155 17.77 6.26 -3.60
C ILE A 155 16.71 6.13 -2.52
N SER A 156 15.88 5.09 -2.66
CA SER A 156 14.88 4.70 -1.68
C SER A 156 15.31 3.40 -1.01
N ASN A 157 15.27 3.40 0.33
CA ASN A 157 15.33 2.18 1.16
C ASN A 157 13.92 1.72 1.59
N LYS A 158 12.88 2.39 1.07
CA LYS A 158 11.47 2.08 1.29
C LYS A 158 10.96 1.35 0.06
N ILE A 159 11.40 0.12 -0.13
CA ILE A 159 10.68 -0.79 -1.03
C ILE A 159 9.40 -1.16 -0.29
N VAL A 160 8.23 -0.79 -0.81
CA VAL A 160 6.96 -1.30 -0.30
C VAL A 160 6.92 -2.80 -0.58
N ASN A 161 7.46 -3.59 0.34
CA ASN A 161 7.32 -5.04 0.32
C ASN A 161 5.95 -5.42 0.89
N GLN A 162 5.54 -6.68 0.79
CA GLN A 162 4.24 -7.14 1.31
C GLN A 162 4.03 -6.79 2.80
N SER A 163 5.10 -6.68 3.60
CA SER A 163 5.01 -6.26 5.00
C SER A 163 4.82 -4.75 5.21
N MET A 164 5.05 -3.92 4.19
CA MET A 164 4.78 -2.48 4.19
C MET A 164 3.38 -2.14 3.66
N LEU A 165 2.71 -3.07 2.97
CA LEU A 165 1.27 -2.99 2.73
C LEU A 165 0.55 -3.39 4.02
N LYS A 166 -0.10 -2.43 4.69
CA LYS A 166 -1.02 -2.76 5.79
C LYS A 166 -2.19 -3.53 5.19
N THR A 167 -2.15 -4.84 5.36
CA THR A 167 -3.29 -5.71 5.01
C THR A 167 -4.04 -6.07 6.27
N ALA A 168 -5.37 -6.03 6.17
CA ALA A 168 -6.28 -6.47 7.20
C ALA A 168 -7.10 -7.65 6.70
N THR A 169 -7.80 -8.31 7.62
CA THR A 169 -8.75 -9.37 7.31
C THR A 169 -10.10 -9.01 7.89
N GLY A 170 -11.15 -9.10 7.07
CA GLY A 170 -12.53 -8.86 7.46
C GLY A 170 -13.40 -10.03 7.04
N GLN A 171 -14.52 -10.21 7.73
CA GLN A 171 -15.49 -11.27 7.45
C GLN A 171 -16.89 -10.68 7.32
N VAL A 172 -17.72 -11.32 6.50
CA VAL A 172 -19.18 -11.13 6.43
C VAL A 172 -19.86 -12.48 6.31
N GLY A 173 -21.07 -12.64 6.84
CA GLY A 173 -21.78 -13.91 6.77
C GLY A 173 -23.13 -13.92 7.48
N GLY A 174 -23.93 -14.95 7.25
CA GLY A 174 -25.30 -15.09 7.75
C GLY A 174 -26.20 -15.89 6.79
N ALA A 175 -27.51 -15.64 6.87
CA ALA A 175 -28.52 -16.21 5.97
C ALA A 175 -28.34 -15.78 4.50
N THR A 176 -29.16 -16.33 3.60
CA THR A 176 -29.14 -15.93 2.18
C THR A 176 -29.39 -14.43 2.03
N GLY A 177 -28.45 -13.71 1.40
CA GLY A 177 -28.54 -12.25 1.26
C GLY A 177 -27.30 -11.59 0.64
N HIS A 178 -27.30 -10.26 0.60
CA HIS A 178 -26.16 -9.47 0.13
C HIS A 178 -25.34 -8.92 1.28
N TYR A 179 -24.01 -8.92 1.11
CA TYR A 179 -23.07 -8.48 2.13
C TYR A 179 -22.05 -7.49 1.55
N THR A 180 -21.85 -6.36 2.24
CA THR A 180 -20.80 -5.38 1.90
C THR A 180 -19.43 -5.96 2.21
N THR A 181 -18.53 -6.06 1.23
CA THR A 181 -17.16 -6.50 1.53
C THR A 181 -16.40 -5.44 2.32
N PRO A 182 -15.71 -5.82 3.42
CA PRO A 182 -14.79 -4.92 4.11
C PRO A 182 -13.72 -4.34 3.18
N GLY A 183 -13.32 -3.09 3.43
CA GLY A 183 -12.23 -2.42 2.72
C GLY A 183 -12.64 -1.41 1.66
N GLY A 184 -13.92 -1.40 1.20
CA GLY A 184 -14.55 -0.35 0.38
C GLY A 184 -14.00 -0.17 -1.05
N GLU A 185 -12.69 -0.16 -1.24
CA GLU A 185 -12.00 0.26 -2.46
C GLU A 185 -11.13 -0.87 -3.08
N TYR A 186 -10.49 -1.72 -2.27
CA TYR A 186 -9.61 -2.79 -2.76
C TYR A 186 -9.65 -4.04 -1.89
N ALA A 187 -10.25 -5.12 -2.37
CA ALA A 187 -10.21 -6.43 -1.72
C ALA A 187 -9.50 -7.47 -2.62
N PHE A 188 -8.67 -8.31 -2.01
CA PHE A 188 -8.24 -9.55 -2.64
C PHE A 188 -9.37 -10.56 -2.54
N MET A 189 -9.50 -11.44 -3.54
CA MET A 189 -10.55 -12.47 -3.63
C MET A 189 -10.82 -13.12 -2.26
N PRO A 190 -12.07 -13.14 -1.77
CA PRO A 190 -12.38 -13.73 -0.48
C PRO A 190 -12.19 -15.25 -0.51
N ALA A 191 -11.80 -15.81 0.63
CA ALA A 191 -11.88 -17.24 0.89
C ALA A 191 -13.28 -17.58 1.42
N PHE A 192 -13.80 -18.74 1.01
CA PHE A 192 -15.13 -19.22 1.39
C PHE A 192 -15.01 -20.43 2.30
N SER A 193 -15.90 -20.53 3.29
CA SER A 193 -16.02 -21.72 4.14
C SER A 193 -17.46 -22.18 4.21
N ASN A 194 -17.67 -23.49 4.17
CA ASN A 194 -18.95 -24.11 4.43
C ASN A 194 -18.97 -24.68 5.87
N GLY A 195 -20.05 -24.42 6.62
CA GLY A 195 -20.22 -24.84 8.01
C GLY A 195 -20.56 -26.31 8.19
N VAL A 196 -21.09 -26.98 7.15
CA VAL A 196 -21.58 -28.37 7.23
C VAL A 196 -21.06 -29.22 6.08
N ALA A 197 -20.63 -30.45 6.37
CA ALA A 197 -20.16 -31.40 5.36
C ALA A 197 -21.30 -31.79 4.40
N GLY A 198 -21.06 -31.66 3.09
CA GLY A 198 -21.99 -32.07 2.04
C GLY A 198 -22.96 -30.99 1.53
N ALA A 199 -22.94 -29.77 2.09
CA ALA A 199 -23.79 -28.68 1.60
C ALA A 199 -23.23 -27.98 0.35
N THR A 200 -24.13 -27.42 -0.47
CA THR A 200 -23.78 -26.59 -1.63
C THR A 200 -23.47 -25.16 -1.18
N LEU A 201 -22.35 -24.59 -1.64
CA LEU A 201 -21.98 -23.18 -1.44
C LEU A 201 -21.93 -22.48 -2.78
N ASN A 202 -22.75 -21.44 -2.95
CA ASN A 202 -22.72 -20.54 -4.09
C ASN A 202 -22.29 -19.16 -3.63
N ALA A 203 -21.28 -18.60 -4.29
CA ALA A 203 -20.81 -17.24 -4.06
C ALA A 203 -20.63 -16.52 -5.40
N SER A 204 -21.18 -15.31 -5.48
CA SER A 204 -21.17 -14.49 -6.70
C SER A 204 -20.99 -13.03 -6.34
N PHE A 205 -20.24 -12.32 -7.18
CA PHE A 205 -20.17 -10.86 -7.13
C PHE A 205 -21.37 -10.31 -7.91
N LEU A 206 -22.24 -9.56 -7.23
CA LEU A 206 -23.44 -8.94 -7.81
C LEU A 206 -24.34 -9.90 -8.61
N SER A 207 -25.03 -10.82 -7.92
CA SER A 207 -26.07 -11.67 -8.52
C SER A 207 -27.44 -11.40 -7.91
N ASN A 208 -28.51 -11.46 -8.71
CA ASN A 208 -29.89 -11.25 -8.27
C ASN A 208 -30.16 -9.89 -7.58
N SER A 209 -29.33 -8.87 -7.85
CA SER A 209 -29.54 -7.51 -7.34
C SER A 209 -30.61 -6.76 -8.15
N SER A 210 -31.56 -6.13 -7.47
CA SER A 210 -32.57 -5.22 -8.07
C SER A 210 -32.55 -3.87 -7.35
N GLY A 211 -32.95 -2.79 -8.04
CA GLY A 211 -33.06 -1.46 -7.45
C GLY A 211 -31.76 -0.65 -7.32
N LEU A 212 -30.68 -1.07 -7.99
CA LEU A 212 -29.40 -0.34 -7.92
C LEU A 212 -29.52 1.10 -8.46
N ALA A 213 -29.10 2.08 -7.68
CA ALA A 213 -28.97 3.47 -8.08
C ALA A 213 -27.96 3.61 -9.23
N GLY A 214 -28.38 4.25 -10.33
CA GLY A 214 -27.53 4.54 -11.47
C GLY A 214 -26.34 5.43 -11.10
N GLY A 215 -25.16 5.14 -11.65
CA GLY A 215 -23.93 5.90 -11.40
C GLY A 215 -23.20 5.55 -10.09
N SER A 216 -23.68 4.55 -9.34
CA SER A 216 -23.06 4.09 -8.10
C SER A 216 -22.14 2.89 -8.32
N TRP A 217 -21.11 2.76 -7.49
CA TRP A 217 -20.19 1.63 -7.47
C TRP A 217 -20.57 0.68 -6.33
N TYR A 218 -20.61 -0.63 -6.58
CA TYR A 218 -21.02 -1.64 -5.61
C TYR A 218 -19.96 -2.72 -5.44
N SER A 219 -19.54 -2.95 -4.20
CA SER A 219 -18.64 -4.03 -3.80
C SER A 219 -19.38 -5.01 -2.87
N MET A 220 -20.27 -5.82 -3.46
CA MET A 220 -21.18 -6.69 -2.73
C MET A 220 -20.96 -8.17 -3.09
N LEU A 221 -21.00 -9.01 -2.07
CA LEU A 221 -20.94 -10.45 -2.18
C LEU A 221 -22.33 -11.04 -1.90
N TYR A 222 -22.84 -11.85 -2.82
CA TYR A 222 -24.01 -12.68 -2.57
C TYR A 222 -23.56 -14.05 -2.05
N LEU A 223 -24.17 -14.49 -0.94
CA LEU A 223 -23.98 -15.81 -0.36
C LEU A 223 -25.32 -16.55 -0.39
N GLY A 224 -25.33 -17.75 -1.00
CA GLY A 224 -26.51 -18.61 -1.08
C GLY A 224 -26.18 -20.06 -0.76
N SER A 225 -27.02 -20.69 0.06
CA SER A 225 -26.93 -22.10 0.44
C SER A 225 -28.27 -22.62 0.92
N ASP A 226 -28.40 -23.95 0.94
CA ASP A 226 -29.51 -24.67 1.53
C ASP A 226 -29.43 -24.72 3.09
N SER A 227 -28.46 -23.99 3.67
CA SER A 227 -28.18 -23.90 5.11
C SER A 227 -27.82 -22.45 5.52
N ASN A 228 -27.93 -22.13 6.82
CA ASN A 228 -27.82 -20.75 7.33
C ASN A 228 -26.41 -20.35 7.83
N ASP A 229 -25.39 -21.18 7.61
CA ASP A 229 -24.05 -21.00 8.20
C ASP A 229 -22.99 -20.60 7.16
N LEU A 230 -23.27 -19.55 6.37
CA LEU A 230 -22.35 -19.06 5.35
C LEU A 230 -21.49 -17.92 5.85
N ALA A 231 -20.20 -17.99 5.53
CA ALA A 231 -19.26 -16.91 5.78
C ALA A 231 -18.26 -16.75 4.64
N ALA A 232 -17.86 -15.50 4.41
CA ALA A 232 -16.78 -15.13 3.53
C ALA A 232 -15.74 -14.31 4.30
N GLN A 233 -14.47 -14.55 4.00
CA GLN A 233 -13.34 -13.82 4.57
C GLN A 233 -12.57 -13.13 3.45
N CYS A 234 -12.41 -11.81 3.51
CA CYS A 234 -11.57 -11.06 2.58
C CYS A 234 -10.27 -10.61 3.26
N ARG A 235 -9.18 -10.58 2.48
CA ARG A 235 -7.97 -9.82 2.81
C ARG A 235 -7.98 -8.56 1.98
N TYR A 236 -7.65 -7.43 2.57
CA TYR A 236 -7.71 -6.14 1.88
C TYR A 236 -6.64 -5.18 2.41
N ILE A 237 -6.34 -4.11 1.66
CA ILE A 237 -5.42 -3.06 2.09
C ILE A 237 -6.22 -1.97 2.77
N THR A 238 -5.75 -1.49 3.92
CA THR A 238 -6.39 -0.38 4.61
C THR A 238 -5.39 0.57 5.28
N SER A 239 -5.71 1.85 5.27
CA SER A 239 -5.05 2.85 6.13
C SER A 239 -5.79 3.08 7.45
N SER A 240 -7.01 2.55 7.60
CA SER A 240 -7.79 2.54 8.84
C SER A 240 -7.42 1.35 9.75
N GLY A 241 -8.18 1.14 10.83
CA GLY A 241 -8.13 -0.13 11.58
C GLY A 241 -7.45 -0.08 12.94
N THR A 242 -7.48 1.07 13.62
CA THR A 242 -7.07 1.17 15.03
C THR A 242 -8.02 0.40 15.94
N GLU A 243 -9.30 0.33 15.56
CA GLU A 243 -10.35 -0.40 16.25
C GLU A 243 -10.87 -1.57 15.42
N PHE A 244 -11.74 -2.39 16.00
CA PHE A 244 -12.35 -3.51 15.31
C PHE A 244 -13.84 -3.50 15.56
N TRP A 245 -14.58 -3.62 14.47
CA TRP A 245 -16.01 -3.42 14.40
C TRP A 245 -16.67 -4.77 14.21
N ILE A 246 -17.65 -5.08 15.05
CA ILE A 246 -18.53 -6.23 14.85
C ILE A 246 -19.97 -5.72 14.89
N PHE A 247 -20.67 -5.87 13.78
CA PHE A 247 -22.09 -5.60 13.66
C PHE A 247 -22.87 -6.91 13.52
N VAL A 248 -24.05 -6.96 14.10
CA VAL A 248 -25.00 -8.07 13.94
C VAL A 248 -26.38 -7.56 13.59
N LEU A 249 -27.06 -8.27 12.68
CA LEU A 249 -28.48 -8.12 12.40
C LEU A 249 -29.20 -9.19 13.20
N TYR A 250 -29.98 -8.77 14.18
CA TYR A 250 -30.64 -9.66 15.12
C TYR A 250 -32.15 -9.69 14.89
N ASP A 251 -32.71 -10.89 14.88
CA ASP A 251 -34.14 -11.12 14.80
C ASP A 251 -34.70 -11.39 16.20
N LYS A 252 -35.45 -10.40 16.72
CA LYS A 252 -36.04 -10.43 18.06
C LYS A 252 -37.17 -11.45 18.19
N GLN A 253 -37.78 -11.87 17.09
CA GLN A 253 -38.89 -12.83 17.14
C GLN A 253 -38.37 -14.25 17.33
N TYR A 254 -37.31 -14.60 16.61
CA TYR A 254 -36.74 -15.96 16.60
C TYR A 254 -35.49 -16.11 17.46
N HIS A 255 -35.03 -15.02 18.10
CA HIS A 255 -33.83 -15.00 18.93
C HIS A 255 -32.60 -15.53 18.21
N GLN A 256 -32.30 -14.92 17.06
CA GLN A 256 -31.22 -15.38 16.18
C GLN A 256 -30.47 -14.23 15.53
N ILE A 257 -29.16 -14.39 15.40
CA ILE A 257 -28.31 -13.51 14.60
C ILE A 257 -28.42 -13.93 13.14
N MET A 258 -29.03 -13.09 12.32
CA MET A 258 -29.31 -13.34 10.90
C MET A 258 -28.13 -13.05 10.00
N ALA A 259 -27.34 -12.03 10.34
CA ALA A 259 -26.19 -11.59 9.57
C ALA A 259 -25.17 -10.91 10.47
N SER A 260 -23.90 -10.92 10.07
CA SER A 260 -22.83 -10.23 10.78
C SER A 260 -21.78 -9.67 9.83
N TYR A 261 -21.08 -8.65 10.32
CA TYR A 261 -19.91 -8.02 9.71
C TYR A 261 -18.85 -7.89 10.79
N ALA A 262 -17.60 -8.21 10.45
CA ALA A 262 -16.49 -8.10 11.37
C ALA A 262 -15.22 -7.63 10.65
N ALA A 263 -14.73 -6.42 10.94
CA ALA A 263 -13.54 -5.87 10.30
C ALA A 263 -12.89 -4.76 11.14
N PRO A 264 -11.58 -4.48 10.94
CA PRO A 264 -10.96 -3.28 11.50
C PRO A 264 -11.50 -1.96 10.94
N ASP A 265 -12.13 -2.00 9.77
CA ASP A 265 -12.69 -0.80 9.13
C ASP A 265 -14.15 -0.64 9.51
N HIS A 266 -14.56 0.58 9.81
CA HIS A 266 -15.98 0.87 9.92
C HIS A 266 -16.65 0.68 8.55
N PRO A 267 -17.87 0.10 8.45
CA PRO A 267 -18.51 -0.16 7.15
C PRO A 267 -18.74 1.04 6.24
N CYS A 268 -18.85 2.26 6.80
CA CYS A 268 -18.99 3.49 6.00
C CYS A 268 -17.67 3.95 5.38
N TYR A 269 -16.53 3.43 5.84
CA TYR A 269 -15.22 3.72 5.25
C TYR A 269 -15.15 3.19 3.81
N GLY A 270 -14.80 4.07 2.86
CA GLY A 270 -14.84 3.77 1.42
C GLY A 270 -16.25 3.69 0.81
N ASN A 271 -17.32 3.81 1.61
CA ASN A 271 -18.72 3.71 1.17
C ASN A 271 -19.49 4.99 1.53
N GLY A 272 -19.05 6.14 1.03
CA GLY A 272 -19.72 7.44 1.25
C GLY A 272 -19.46 8.11 2.60
N GLY A 273 -18.89 7.39 3.59
CA GLY A 273 -18.27 7.97 4.77
C GLY A 273 -19.20 8.48 5.87
N ASP A 274 -20.52 8.49 5.67
CA ASP A 274 -21.48 8.94 6.69
C ASP A 274 -22.11 7.73 7.42
N ALA A 275 -21.74 7.54 8.68
CA ALA A 275 -22.26 6.46 9.51
C ALA A 275 -23.77 6.61 9.85
N ASN A 276 -24.37 7.78 9.61
CA ASN A 276 -25.78 8.06 9.85
C ASN A 276 -26.65 7.96 8.59
N ALA A 277 -26.05 7.87 7.40
CA ALA A 277 -26.78 7.95 6.15
C ALA A 277 -27.66 6.72 5.89
N VAL A 278 -27.16 5.53 6.22
CA VAL A 278 -27.88 4.25 6.03
C VAL A 278 -27.62 3.26 7.15
N PRO A 279 -28.47 2.22 7.32
CA PRO A 279 -28.28 1.16 8.29
C PRO A 279 -27.12 0.22 7.89
N HIS A 280 -25.89 0.69 8.09
CA HIS A 280 -24.68 -0.09 7.85
C HIS A 280 -24.56 -1.29 8.80
N PRO A 281 -23.92 -2.40 8.39
CA PRO A 281 -23.35 -2.72 7.07
C PRO A 281 -24.30 -3.43 6.11
N PHE A 282 -25.59 -3.55 6.43
CA PHE A 282 -26.52 -4.49 5.79
C PHE A 282 -27.21 -3.88 4.56
N PRO A 283 -26.73 -4.17 3.33
CA PRO A 283 -27.16 -3.45 2.12
C PRO A 283 -28.62 -3.66 1.79
N ASP A 284 -29.17 -4.80 2.20
CA ASP A 284 -30.57 -5.12 1.97
C ASP A 284 -31.47 -4.04 2.60
N TYR A 285 -31.02 -3.26 3.60
CA TYR A 285 -31.83 -2.22 4.26
C TYR A 285 -31.38 -0.78 3.96
N TYR A 286 -30.60 -0.55 2.90
CA TYR A 286 -30.18 0.83 2.56
C TYR A 286 -31.33 1.68 2.02
N ASP A 287 -32.19 1.09 1.18
CA ASP A 287 -33.30 1.80 0.53
C ASP A 287 -34.68 1.42 1.09
N LYS A 288 -34.74 0.66 2.19
CA LYS A 288 -35.99 0.26 2.85
C LYS A 288 -35.86 0.28 4.38
N PRO A 289 -36.95 0.59 5.11
CA PRO A 289 -36.91 0.59 6.57
C PRO A 289 -36.58 -0.79 7.13
N LEU A 290 -35.86 -0.82 8.25
CA LEU A 290 -35.61 -2.04 9.00
C LEU A 290 -36.94 -2.57 9.56
N PRO A 291 -37.28 -3.85 9.37
CA PRO A 291 -38.48 -4.45 9.97
C PRO A 291 -38.50 -4.29 11.50
N GLU A 292 -39.67 -4.11 12.10
CA GLU A 292 -39.80 -3.87 13.55
C GLU A 292 -39.24 -5.00 14.42
N ASN A 293 -39.26 -6.25 13.92
CA ASN A 293 -38.70 -7.41 14.61
C ASN A 293 -37.18 -7.49 14.49
N PHE A 294 -36.54 -6.69 13.64
CA PHE A 294 -35.09 -6.71 13.46
C PHE A 294 -34.41 -5.56 14.23
N GLU A 295 -33.17 -5.80 14.64
CA GLU A 295 -32.32 -4.82 15.30
C GLU A 295 -30.89 -4.91 14.76
N ILE A 296 -30.32 -3.78 14.34
CA ILE A 296 -28.90 -3.70 14.02
C ILE A 296 -28.18 -3.34 15.31
N ILE A 297 -27.18 -4.14 15.66
CA ILE A 297 -26.43 -4.00 16.90
C ILE A 297 -24.95 -3.89 16.59
N LEU A 298 -24.31 -2.87 17.13
CA LEU A 298 -22.87 -2.77 17.28
C LEU A 298 -22.45 -3.48 18.58
N LEU A 299 -21.50 -4.40 18.50
CA LEU A 299 -20.98 -5.05 19.71
C LEU A 299 -20.06 -4.12 20.50
N ASP A 300 -20.13 -4.23 21.82
CA ASP A 300 -19.23 -3.50 22.70
C ASP A 300 -17.76 -3.96 22.57
N MET A 301 -16.84 -3.09 22.98
CA MET A 301 -15.40 -3.34 22.83
C MET A 301 -14.91 -4.50 23.70
N VAL A 302 -15.52 -4.75 24.85
CA VAL A 302 -15.13 -5.87 25.73
C VAL A 302 -15.49 -7.19 25.04
N THR A 303 -16.73 -7.32 24.58
CA THR A 303 -17.16 -8.51 23.81
C THR A 303 -16.34 -8.67 22.54
N THR A 304 -16.11 -7.59 21.80
CA THR A 304 -15.33 -7.61 20.56
C THR A 304 -13.91 -8.11 20.78
N ASN A 305 -13.21 -7.57 21.77
CA ASN A 305 -11.83 -7.97 22.06
C ASN A 305 -11.72 -9.42 22.53
N GLU A 306 -12.68 -9.90 23.33
CA GLU A 306 -12.68 -11.29 23.77
C GLU A 306 -12.94 -12.27 22.61
N LEU A 307 -13.89 -11.94 21.73
CA LEU A 307 -14.15 -12.73 20.52
C LEU A 307 -12.94 -12.76 19.59
N ARG A 308 -12.26 -11.63 19.39
CA ARG A 308 -11.03 -11.56 18.57
C ARG A 308 -9.92 -12.43 19.13
N ARG A 309 -9.68 -12.36 20.44
CA ARG A 309 -8.67 -13.18 21.12
C ARG A 309 -8.93 -14.67 20.96
N ARG A 310 -10.19 -15.09 20.98
CA ARG A 310 -10.59 -16.49 20.76
C ARG A 310 -10.50 -16.92 19.29
N ALA A 311 -10.89 -16.04 18.37
CA ALA A 311 -10.95 -16.33 16.93
C ALA A 311 -9.58 -16.40 16.24
N GLU A 312 -8.51 -15.86 16.85
CA GLU A 312 -7.13 -15.94 16.31
C GLU A 312 -6.63 -17.38 16.12
N ILE A 313 -7.10 -18.33 16.93
CA ILE A 313 -6.69 -19.73 16.88
C ILE A 313 -7.40 -20.49 15.74
N GLU A 314 -8.64 -20.12 15.42
CA GLU A 314 -9.52 -20.90 14.53
C GLU A 314 -9.81 -20.20 13.19
N ARG A 315 -9.40 -18.94 13.02
CA ARG A 315 -9.67 -18.07 11.85
C ARG A 315 -11.16 -17.93 11.50
N ARG A 316 -12.07 -18.16 12.44
CA ARG A 316 -13.53 -18.19 12.24
C ARG A 316 -14.24 -17.31 13.26
N LEU A 317 -14.21 -16.00 13.08
CA LEU A 317 -14.88 -15.06 13.99
C LEU A 317 -16.39 -15.09 13.79
N ILE A 318 -16.88 -14.80 12.59
CA ILE A 318 -18.32 -14.75 12.30
C ILE A 318 -19.01 -16.09 12.49
N PRO A 319 -18.48 -17.23 11.99
CA PRO A 319 -19.13 -18.53 12.24
C PRO A 319 -19.40 -18.81 13.72
N ARG A 320 -18.49 -18.41 14.61
CA ARG A 320 -18.71 -18.54 16.05
C ARG A 320 -19.77 -17.59 16.58
N VAL A 321 -19.73 -16.33 16.16
CA VAL A 321 -20.78 -15.36 16.53
C VAL A 321 -22.17 -15.89 16.15
N LEU A 322 -22.31 -16.47 14.95
CA LEU A 322 -23.58 -17.01 14.47
C LEU A 322 -24.00 -18.28 15.25
N ILE A 323 -23.07 -19.20 15.50
CA ILE A 323 -23.36 -20.53 16.07
C ILE A 323 -23.40 -20.52 17.61
N ASP A 324 -22.39 -19.95 18.25
CA ASP A 324 -22.14 -20.11 19.70
C ASP A 324 -22.84 -19.03 20.55
N TYR A 325 -23.21 -17.89 19.96
CA TYR A 325 -23.63 -16.70 20.69
C TYR A 325 -25.06 -16.24 20.35
N ASP A 326 -25.67 -15.57 21.31
CA ASP A 326 -26.91 -14.81 21.22
C ASP A 326 -26.69 -13.38 21.74
N VAL A 327 -27.64 -12.47 21.49
CA VAL A 327 -27.57 -11.07 21.93
C VAL A 327 -28.16 -10.93 23.33
N ASP A 328 -27.45 -10.23 24.22
CA ASP A 328 -28.02 -9.82 25.50
C ASP A 328 -28.99 -8.64 25.29
N MET A 329 -30.28 -8.95 25.31
CA MET A 329 -31.35 -7.97 25.16
C MET A 329 -31.74 -7.27 26.47
N SER A 330 -31.12 -7.61 27.61
CA SER A 330 -31.51 -7.09 28.92
C SER A 330 -31.14 -5.63 29.13
N GLU A 331 -30.01 -5.17 28.58
CA GLU A 331 -29.54 -3.79 28.68
C GLU A 331 -28.82 -3.33 27.39
N GLU A 332 -28.81 -2.00 27.17
CA GLU A 332 -27.93 -1.38 26.19
C GLU A 332 -26.68 -0.86 26.92
N VAL A 333 -25.51 -1.02 26.30
CA VAL A 333 -24.23 -0.60 26.88
C VAL A 333 -23.93 0.84 26.45
N ASP A 334 -23.33 1.62 27.35
CA ASP A 334 -22.86 2.97 27.03
C ASP A 334 -21.92 2.97 25.83
N PHE A 335 -22.20 3.87 24.88
CA PHE A 335 -21.37 4.05 23.71
C PHE A 335 -20.12 4.85 24.07
N ILE A 336 -18.95 4.26 23.78
CA ILE A 336 -17.66 4.91 23.91
C ILE A 336 -17.26 5.40 22.51
N PRO A 337 -16.81 6.66 22.35
CA PRO A 337 -16.32 7.16 21.07
C PRO A 337 -15.28 6.24 20.43
N ARG A 338 -15.40 6.02 19.11
CA ARG A 338 -14.62 5.04 18.35
C ARG A 338 -13.97 5.63 17.11
N ASP A 339 -12.74 5.24 16.81
CA ASP A 339 -12.02 5.68 15.60
C ASP A 339 -12.48 4.94 14.34
N ILE A 340 -12.97 5.69 13.35
CA ILE A 340 -13.47 5.18 12.07
C ILE A 340 -12.30 4.88 11.12
N ASP A 341 -11.35 5.81 11.00
CA ASP A 341 -10.34 5.75 9.95
C ASP A 341 -8.96 6.36 10.26
N GLY A 342 -8.66 6.56 11.55
CA GLY A 342 -7.43 7.24 11.99
C GLY A 342 -7.50 8.75 11.89
N HIS A 343 -8.58 9.31 11.33
CA HIS A 343 -8.79 10.75 11.18
C HIS A 343 -10.16 11.20 11.70
N ARG A 344 -11.19 10.35 11.61
CA ARG A 344 -12.56 10.64 12.03
C ARG A 344 -12.94 9.78 13.23
N LEU A 345 -13.47 10.43 14.26
CA LEU A 345 -14.03 9.77 15.44
C LEU A 345 -15.56 9.76 15.37
N LEU A 346 -16.15 8.58 15.60
CA LEU A 346 -17.57 8.45 15.86
C LEU A 346 -17.83 8.84 17.31
N MET A 347 -18.20 10.10 17.53
CA MET A 347 -18.34 10.67 18.88
C MET A 347 -19.61 10.21 19.62
N HIS A 348 -20.66 9.87 18.87
CA HIS A 348 -21.95 9.45 19.40
C HIS A 348 -22.48 8.26 18.61
N LYS A 349 -23.24 7.40 19.27
CA LYS A 349 -23.93 6.27 18.65
C LYS A 349 -24.95 6.79 17.62
N PRO A 350 -24.86 6.39 16.33
CA PRO A 350 -25.91 6.59 15.35
C PRO A 350 -27.25 6.03 15.81
N THR A 351 -28.35 6.65 15.37
CA THR A 351 -29.71 6.21 15.70
C THR A 351 -30.13 4.94 14.96
N CYS A 352 -29.39 4.56 13.91
CA CYS A 352 -29.69 3.40 13.07
C CYS A 352 -29.27 2.05 13.70
N TYR A 353 -28.62 2.04 14.87
CA TYR A 353 -28.29 0.82 15.59
C TYR A 353 -28.23 1.00 17.11
N SER A 354 -28.26 -0.12 17.83
CA SER A 354 -28.05 -0.21 19.28
C SER A 354 -26.65 -0.72 19.61
N HIS A 355 -26.25 -0.62 20.88
CA HIS A 355 -24.94 -1.06 21.36
C HIS A 355 -25.07 -2.10 22.48
N ARG A 356 -24.73 -3.36 22.21
CA ARG A 356 -25.03 -4.48 23.15
C ARG A 356 -23.90 -5.49 23.26
N ARG A 357 -24.02 -6.37 24.26
CA ARG A 357 -23.13 -7.53 24.49
C ARG A 357 -23.68 -8.79 23.82
N LEU A 358 -22.81 -9.78 23.66
CA LEU A 358 -23.22 -11.15 23.35
C LEU A 358 -23.12 -12.04 24.59
N VAL A 359 -24.00 -13.04 24.64
CA VAL A 359 -24.00 -14.14 25.61
C VAL A 359 -23.85 -15.46 24.89
N LEU A 360 -23.29 -16.48 25.54
CA LEU A 360 -23.25 -17.82 24.97
C LEU A 360 -24.67 -18.41 24.93
N LYS A 361 -25.02 -19.06 23.83
CA LYS A 361 -26.23 -19.88 23.74
C LYS A 361 -26.13 -21.01 24.76
N GLN A 362 -27.22 -21.24 25.49
CA GLN A 362 -27.33 -22.32 26.47
C GLN A 362 -27.71 -23.64 25.81
#